data_AF-A0A2W5G9S9-F1
#
_entry.id   AF-A0A2W5G9S9-F1
#
_cell.length_a   1.000
_cell.length_b   1.000
_cell.length_c   1.000
_cell.angle_alpha   90.00
_cell.angle_beta   90.00
_cell.angle_gamma   90.00
#
_symmetry.space_group_name_H-M   'P 1'
#
loop_
_entity.id
_entity.type
_entity.pdbx_description
1 polymer ?
#
loop_
_entity_poly.entity_id
_entity_poly.type
_entity_poly.pdbx_seq_one_letter_code
_entity_poly.pdbx_strand_id
1 'polypeptide(L)'
;MVYLPFSRIPDVFDSVKADGVVVNHLDSISGKNKPFVQYTSNDKKVHFFDPSYLFLQYKEGEKVAVIYEESHPDKAAVDRIWGYWVSWKEILSCVVIYFLLFQLSLAMTKNPAPESEKEQEEYNNRPYKKRTKYNGNTF
;
A
#
# COMPACT_ATOMS: atom_id res chain seq x y z
N MET A 1 -7.25 -8.92 -0.87
CA MET A 1 -6.65 -8.44 0.39
C MET A 1 -7.64 -7.48 1.02
N VAL A 2 -8.45 -7.93 1.99
CA VAL A 2 -9.31 -7.02 2.75
C VAL A 2 -8.40 -6.37 3.79
N TYR A 3 -8.00 -5.14 3.50
CA TYR A 3 -7.21 -4.32 4.38
C TYR A 3 -8.10 -3.92 5.55
N LEU A 4 -7.91 -4.57 6.71
CA LEU A 4 -8.64 -4.23 7.92
C LEU A 4 -7.72 -3.41 8.85
N PRO A 5 -8.22 -2.31 9.44
CA PRO A 5 -7.47 -1.54 10.45
C PRO A 5 -6.90 -2.43 11.56
N PHE A 6 -7.62 -3.51 11.93
CA PHE A 6 -7.24 -4.50 12.94
C PHE A 6 -5.94 -5.27 12.69
N SER A 7 -5.47 -5.34 11.44
CA SER A 7 -4.21 -6.03 11.11
C SER A 7 -2.96 -5.15 11.29
N ARG A 8 -3.14 -3.88 11.66
CA ARG A 8 -2.05 -2.95 11.90
C ARG A 8 -1.41 -3.19 13.26
N ILE A 9 -0.12 -2.95 13.32
CA ILE A 9 0.66 -3.01 14.55
C ILE A 9 1.29 -1.62 14.71
N PRO A 10 0.90 -0.85 15.74
CA PRO A 10 -0.16 -1.15 16.71
C PRO A 10 -1.57 -0.95 16.12
N ASP A 11 -2.60 -1.63 16.66
CA ASP A 11 -3.97 -1.58 16.11
C ASP A 11 -4.62 -0.23 16.40
N VAL A 12 -5.29 0.36 15.42
CA VAL A 12 -5.93 1.68 15.51
C VAL A 12 -6.92 1.79 16.67
N PHE A 13 -7.64 0.71 17.00
CA PHE A 13 -8.70 0.75 18.03
C PHE A 13 -8.18 0.70 19.46
N ASP A 14 -7.18 -0.15 19.72
CA ASP A 14 -6.61 -0.34 21.05
C ASP A 14 -5.37 0.54 21.29
N SER A 15 -5.01 1.37 20.31
CA SER A 15 -3.89 2.29 20.42
C SER A 15 -4.26 3.66 20.99
N VAL A 16 -3.29 4.25 21.65
CA VAL A 16 -3.29 5.64 22.11
C VAL A 16 -2.39 6.48 21.20
N LYS A 17 -2.77 7.73 21.00
CA LYS A 17 -1.96 8.72 20.28
C LYS A 17 -1.21 9.61 21.27
N ALA A 18 0.05 9.85 21.00
CA ALA A 18 0.90 10.76 21.77
C ALA A 18 1.77 11.60 20.84
N ASP A 19 2.24 12.74 21.35
CA ASP A 19 3.24 13.54 20.66
C ASP A 19 4.63 12.97 20.93
N GLY A 20 5.41 12.81 19.87
CA GLY A 20 6.81 12.38 19.90
C GLY A 20 7.74 13.44 19.31
N VAL A 21 9.02 13.35 19.68
CA VAL A 21 10.10 14.19 19.15
C VAL A 21 11.20 13.30 18.61
N VAL A 22 11.69 13.62 17.41
CA VAL A 22 12.83 12.92 16.82
C VAL A 22 14.12 13.38 17.50
N VAL A 23 14.87 12.44 18.05
CA VAL A 23 16.17 12.64 18.69
C VAL A 23 17.21 11.79 17.98
N ASN A 24 18.41 12.32 17.77
CA ASN A 24 19.50 11.52 17.21
C ASN A 24 20.13 10.69 18.32
N HIS A 25 20.15 9.36 18.12
CA HIS A 25 20.83 8.44 19.00
C HIS A 25 21.98 7.78 18.25
N LEU A 26 23.11 7.63 18.93
CA LEU A 26 24.24 6.88 18.40
C LEU A 26 23.89 5.39 18.46
N ASP A 27 23.78 4.76 17.28
CA ASP A 27 23.58 3.33 17.20
C ASP A 27 24.87 2.62 17.62
N SER A 28 24.84 1.87 18.73
CA SER A 28 25.99 1.12 19.24
C SER A 28 26.49 0.03 18.28
N ILE A 29 25.63 -0.43 17.35
CA ILE A 29 26.00 -1.48 16.39
C ILE A 29 26.62 -0.88 15.13
N SER A 30 26.03 0.19 14.60
CA SER A 30 26.48 0.82 13.35
C SER A 30 27.52 1.92 13.55
N GLY A 31 27.70 2.44 14.76
CA GLY A 31 28.53 3.61 15.04
C GLY A 31 28.08 4.89 14.32
N LYS A 32 26.83 4.92 13.84
CA LYS A 32 26.25 6.04 13.08
C LYS A 32 25.10 6.65 13.88
N ASN A 33 24.93 7.96 13.75
CA ASN A 33 23.74 8.63 14.27
C ASN A 33 22.53 8.20 13.45
N LYS A 34 21.53 7.65 14.13
CA LYS A 34 20.23 7.33 13.56
C LYS A 34 19.15 8.15 14.27
N PRO A 35 18.12 8.63 13.54
CA PRO A 35 16.99 9.27 14.17
C PRO A 35 16.18 8.22 14.94
N PHE A 36 15.90 8.49 16.20
CA PHE A 36 14.95 7.75 17.03
C PHE A 36 13.78 8.67 17.38
N VAL A 37 12.60 8.12 17.61
CA VAL A 37 11.48 8.90 18.13
C VAL A 37 11.36 8.65 19.62
N GLN A 38 11.46 9.73 20.39
CA GLN A 38 11.18 9.76 21.81
C GLN A 38 9.71 10.15 22.01
N TYR A 39 8.96 9.38 22.78
CA TYR A 39 7.61 9.75 23.20
C TYR A 39 7.39 9.39 24.67
N THR A 40 6.41 10.05 25.30
CA THR A 40 6.04 9.78 26.69
C THR A 40 4.71 9.03 26.70
N SER A 41 4.69 7.85 27.32
CA SER A 41 3.46 7.07 27.50
C SER A 41 2.60 7.66 28.62
N ASN A 42 1.34 7.21 28.72
CA ASN A 42 0.43 7.63 29.80
C ASN A 42 0.99 7.37 31.21
N ASP A 43 1.81 6.33 31.37
CA ASP A 43 2.53 6.01 32.60
C ASP A 43 3.70 6.96 32.93
N LYS A 44 3.85 8.05 32.17
CA LYS A 44 4.96 9.02 32.25
C LYS A 44 6.34 8.42 32.00
N LYS A 45 6.41 7.24 31.39
CA LYS A 45 7.67 6.61 30.98
C LYS A 45 8.05 7.11 29.60
N VAL A 46 9.34 7.36 29.42
CA VAL A 46 9.91 7.77 28.13
C VAL A 46 10.31 6.52 27.37
N HIS A 47 9.79 6.38 26.16
CA HIS A 47 10.10 5.27 25.26
C HIS A 47 10.76 5.79 24.00
N PHE A 48 11.61 4.94 23.42
CA PHE A 48 12.33 5.22 22.18
C PHE A 48 12.08 4.08 21.20
N PHE A 49 11.82 4.42 19.94
CA PHE A 49 11.72 3.44 18.86
C PHE A 49 12.37 3.98 17.59
N ASP A 50 12.78 3.06 16.71
CA ASP A 50 13.34 3.40 15.40
C ASP A 50 12.18 3.68 14.42
N PRO A 51 12.01 4.92 13.93
CA PRO A 51 10.94 5.28 13.01
C PRO A 51 11.29 4.97 11.55
N SER A 52 12.43 4.34 11.27
CA SER A 52 13.00 4.16 9.93
C SER A 52 12.02 3.50 8.97
N TYR A 53 11.79 4.17 7.85
CA TYR A 53 10.94 3.67 6.79
C TYR A 53 11.52 4.00 5.42
N LEU A 54 11.23 3.16 4.42
CA LEU A 54 11.76 3.33 3.06
C LEU A 54 11.40 4.70 2.49
N PHE A 55 12.43 5.45 2.08
CA PHE A 55 12.35 6.82 1.54
C PHE A 55 11.81 7.88 2.50
N LEU A 56 11.69 7.56 3.78
CA LEU A 56 11.30 8.52 4.80
C LEU A 56 12.55 9.01 5.54
N GLN A 57 12.72 10.33 5.57
CA GLN A 57 13.80 10.98 6.31
C GLN A 57 13.19 11.82 7.42
N TYR A 58 13.77 11.72 8.60
CA TYR A 58 13.38 12.50 9.77
C TYR A 58 14.48 13.50 10.11
N LYS A 59 14.07 14.69 10.56
CA LYS A 59 15.00 15.71 11.06
C LYS A 59 15.03 15.68 12.59
N GLU A 60 16.20 15.93 13.16
CA GLU A 60 16.31 16.09 14.61
C GLU A 60 15.44 17.25 15.10
N GLY A 61 14.71 17.05 16.20
CA GLY A 61 13.74 17.99 16.75
C GLY A 61 12.39 18.03 16.04
N GLU A 62 12.17 17.22 14.99
CA GLU A 62 10.87 17.11 14.34
C GLU A 62 9.83 16.55 15.29
N LYS A 63 8.68 17.23 15.40
CA LYS A 63 7.51 16.75 16.14
C LYS A 63 6.72 15.79 15.28
N VAL A 64 6.43 14.61 15.80
CA VAL A 64 5.70 13.56 15.08
C VAL A 64 4.55 13.03 15.93
N ALA A 65 3.45 12.66 15.29
CA ALA A 65 2.38 11.93 15.94
C ALA A 65 2.79 10.46 16.08
N VAL A 66 2.74 9.94 17.30
CA VAL A 66 3.06 8.55 17.62
C VAL A 66 1.77 7.84 17.97
N ILE A 67 1.62 6.64 17.44
CA ILE A 67 0.57 5.70 17.81
C ILE A 67 1.24 4.51 18.50
N TYR A 68 0.74 4.12 19.68
CA TYR A 68 1.30 3.03 20.47
C TYR A 68 0.19 2.30 21.23
N GLU A 69 0.45 1.06 21.59
CA GLU A 69 -0.44 0.26 22.43
C GLU A 69 0.11 0.25 23.86
N GLU A 70 -0.73 0.52 24.86
CA GLU A 70 -0.28 0.56 26.27
C GLU A 70 0.28 -0.80 26.75
N SER A 71 -0.24 -1.90 26.21
CA SER A 71 0.23 -3.26 26.51
C SER A 71 1.61 -3.56 25.91
N HIS A 72 1.98 -2.89 24.82
CA HIS A 72 3.22 -3.12 24.06
C HIS A 72 3.80 -1.78 23.54
N PRO A 73 4.34 -0.93 24.42
CA PRO A 73 4.89 0.38 24.03
C PRO A 73 6.08 0.26 23.05
N ASP A 74 6.74 -0.90 23.03
CA ASP A 74 7.87 -1.18 22.13
C ASP A 74 7.46 -1.30 20.65
N LYS A 75 6.16 -1.50 20.39
CA LYS A 75 5.59 -1.61 19.03
C LYS A 75 5.05 -0.28 18.51
N ALA A 76 5.46 0.84 19.11
CA ALA A 76 5.03 2.17 18.67
C ALA A 76 5.41 2.44 17.21
N ALA A 77 4.58 3.21 16.53
CA ALA A 77 4.79 3.64 15.15
C ALA A 77 4.47 5.13 15.00
N VAL A 78 5.01 5.75 13.95
CA VAL A 78 4.63 7.12 13.58
C VAL A 78 3.32 7.07 12.80
N ASP A 79 2.30 7.81 13.26
CA ASP A 79 1.00 7.92 12.58
C ASP A 79 1.14 8.77 11.30
N ARG A 80 1.55 8.11 10.22
CA ARG A 80 1.76 8.71 8.91
C ARG A 80 1.17 7.80 7.83
N ILE A 81 0.66 8.42 6.77
CA ILE A 81 0.08 7.69 5.63
C ILE A 81 1.09 6.69 5.04
N TRP A 82 2.35 7.12 4.88
CA TRP A 82 3.44 6.25 4.45
C TRP A 82 4.12 5.60 5.66
N GLY A 83 4.30 4.28 5.61
CA GLY A 83 4.89 3.53 6.72
C GLY A 83 3.85 2.80 7.53
N TYR A 84 2.92 3.55 8.13
CA TYR A 84 1.86 2.98 8.96
C TYR A 84 0.63 2.59 8.14
N TRP A 85 0.03 3.53 7.37
CA TRP A 85 -1.17 3.21 6.58
C TRP A 85 -0.86 2.52 5.24
N VAL A 86 0.27 2.79 4.62
CA VAL A 86 0.65 2.17 3.34
C VAL A 86 2.08 1.69 3.44
N SER A 87 2.25 0.36 3.38
CA SER A 87 3.57 -0.24 3.39
C SER A 87 4.08 -0.58 1.98
N TRP A 88 5.37 -0.39 1.71
CA TRP A 88 5.99 -0.73 0.42
C TRP A 88 5.92 -2.23 0.16
N LYS A 89 5.95 -3.04 1.23
CA LYS A 89 5.77 -4.49 1.16
C LYS A 89 4.37 -4.84 0.63
N GLU A 90 3.33 -4.13 1.09
CA GLU A 90 1.96 -4.30 0.59
C GLU A 90 1.85 -3.89 -0.87
N ILE A 91 2.41 -2.74 -1.25
CA ILE A 91 2.38 -2.27 -2.65
C ILE A 91 3.06 -3.30 -3.55
N LEU A 92 4.25 -3.78 -3.18
CA LEU A 92 4.98 -4.76 -3.97
C LEU A 92 4.21 -6.08 -4.08
N SER A 93 3.61 -6.55 -2.99
CA SER A 93 2.76 -7.75 -3.01
C SER A 93 1.57 -7.60 -3.96
N CYS A 94 0.89 -6.44 -3.95
CA CYS A 94 -0.19 -6.14 -4.89
C CYS A 94 0.29 -6.17 -6.34
N VAL A 95 1.45 -5.56 -6.65
CA VAL A 95 2.02 -5.57 -8.00
C VAL A 95 2.33 -7.00 -8.46
N VAL A 96 2.90 -7.83 -7.60
CA VAL A 96 3.20 -9.25 -7.91
C VAL A 96 1.91 -10.03 -8.19
N ILE A 97 0.88 -9.87 -7.37
CA ILE A 97 -0.41 -10.55 -7.57
C ILE A 97 -1.05 -10.12 -8.89
N TYR A 98 -1.07 -8.82 -9.19
CA TYR A 98 -1.60 -8.32 -10.47
C TYR A 98 -0.81 -8.86 -11.66
N PHE A 99 0.51 -8.94 -11.55
CA PHE A 99 1.34 -9.52 -12.59
C PHE A 99 1.02 -10.99 -12.83
N LEU A 100 0.84 -11.78 -11.76
CA LEU A 100 0.44 -13.19 -11.87
C LEU A 100 -0.93 -13.35 -12.53
N LEU A 101 -1.91 -12.53 -12.13
CA LEU A 101 -3.25 -12.53 -12.75
C LEU A 101 -3.19 -12.11 -14.22
N PHE A 102 -2.32 -11.16 -14.57
CA PHE A 102 -2.10 -10.76 -15.97
C PHE A 102 -1.52 -11.89 -16.80
N GLN A 103 -0.52 -12.61 -16.29
CA GLN A 103 0.03 -13.79 -16.97
C GLN A 103 -1.03 -14.88 -17.16
N LEU A 104 -1.85 -15.13 -16.13
CA LEU A 104 -2.96 -16.07 -16.21
C LEU A 104 -3.97 -15.66 -17.28
N SER A 105 -4.34 -14.38 -17.32
CA SER A 105 -5.25 -13.84 -18.34
C SER A 105 -4.70 -14.02 -19.76
N LEU A 106 -3.40 -13.76 -19.98
CA LEU A 106 -2.77 -13.97 -21.28
C LEU A 106 -2.75 -15.46 -21.67
N ALA A 107 -2.48 -16.34 -20.71
CA ALA A 107 -2.49 -17.78 -20.93
C ALA A 107 -3.89 -18.28 -21.34
N MET A 108 -4.94 -17.79 -20.66
CA MET A 108 -6.33 -18.11 -21.00
C MET A 108 -6.75 -17.56 -22.37
N THR A 109 -6.32 -16.35 -22.71
CA THR A 109 -6.74 -15.68 -23.97
C THR A 109 -6.01 -16.26 -25.20
N LYS A 110 -4.83 -16.85 -25.04
CA LYS A 110 -4.05 -17.44 -26.14
C LYS A 110 -4.61 -18.76 -26.66
N ASN A 111 -5.53 -19.40 -25.95
CA ASN A 111 -6.11 -20.69 -26.32
C ASN A 111 -7.65 -20.61 -26.28
N PRO A 112 -8.26 -19.87 -27.22
CA PRO A 112 -9.72 -19.75 -27.28
C PRO A 112 -10.37 -21.12 -27.51
N ALA A 113 -11.62 -21.26 -27.06
CA ALA A 113 -12.39 -22.46 -27.40
C ALA A 113 -12.57 -22.54 -28.92
N PRO A 114 -12.59 -23.75 -29.52
CA PRO A 114 -12.67 -23.93 -30.98
C PRO A 114 -13.96 -23.34 -31.58
N GLU A 115 -14.99 -23.14 -30.77
CA GLU A 115 -16.24 -22.45 -31.15
C GLU A 115 -16.03 -20.93 -31.27
N SER A 116 -15.25 -20.34 -30.35
CA SER A 116 -14.89 -18.92 -30.37
C SER A 116 -13.92 -18.56 -31.50
N GLU A 117 -13.04 -19.49 -31.90
CA GLU A 117 -12.17 -19.32 -33.07
C GLU A 117 -12.99 -19.20 -34.36
N LYS A 118 -13.98 -20.09 -34.54
CA LYS A 118 -14.88 -20.05 -35.69
C LYS A 118 -15.72 -18.77 -35.73
N GLU A 119 -16.24 -18.32 -34.59
CA GLU A 119 -16.96 -17.05 -34.52
C GLU A 119 -16.06 -15.84 -34.84
N GLN A 120 -14.78 -15.87 -34.44
CA GLN A 120 -13.80 -14.82 -34.72
C GLN A 120 -13.36 -14.83 -36.20
N GLU A 121 -13.12 -16.00 -36.79
CA GLU A 121 -12.88 -16.15 -38.22
C GLU A 121 -14.07 -15.67 -39.03
N GLU A 122 -15.28 -16.09 -38.64
CA GLU A 122 -16.51 -15.63 -39.27
C GLU A 122 -16.67 -14.13 -39.10
N TYR A 123 -16.33 -13.53 -37.94
CA TYR A 123 -16.26 -12.08 -37.70
C TYR A 123 -15.28 -11.33 -38.60
N ASN A 124 -14.06 -11.83 -38.72
CA ASN A 124 -13.02 -11.21 -39.53
C ASN A 124 -13.34 -11.30 -41.03
N ASN A 125 -14.03 -12.35 -41.45
CA ASN A 125 -14.43 -12.57 -42.84
C ASN A 125 -15.76 -11.90 -43.21
N ARG A 126 -16.46 -11.24 -42.27
CA ARG A 126 -17.73 -10.53 -42.59
C ARG A 126 -17.41 -9.33 -43.49
N PRO A 127 -18.04 -9.22 -44.67
CA PRO A 127 -17.87 -8.02 -45.49
C PRO A 127 -18.37 -6.80 -44.72
N TYR A 128 -17.55 -5.75 -44.67
CA TYR A 128 -17.87 -4.50 -43.98
C TYR A 128 -19.18 -3.92 -44.54
N LYS A 129 -20.27 -4.04 -43.77
CA LYS A 129 -21.54 -3.37 -44.08
C LYS A 129 -21.40 -1.90 -43.73
N LYS A 130 -21.17 -1.07 -44.75
CA LYS A 130 -21.24 0.39 -44.62
C LYS A 130 -22.65 0.74 -44.10
N ARG A 131 -22.75 1.28 -42.88
CA ARG A 131 -24.05 1.75 -42.36
C ARG A 131 -24.56 2.81 -43.33
N THR A 132 -25.69 2.54 -43.98
CA THR A 132 -26.41 3.55 -44.76
C THR A 132 -26.77 4.67 -43.81
N LYS A 133 -26.29 5.90 -44.09
CA LYS A 133 -26.75 7.08 -43.38
C LYS A 133 -28.27 7.14 -43.54
N TYR A 134 -28.98 7.20 -42.42
CA TYR A 134 -30.42 7.41 -42.41
C TYR A 134 -30.70 8.76 -43.09
N ASN A 135 -31.35 8.73 -44.25
CA ASN A 135 -31.73 9.93 -44.98
C ASN A 135 -33.13 10.32 -44.48
N GLY A 136 -33.21 11.30 -43.59
CA GLY A 136 -34.42 11.72 -42.88
C GLY A 136 -35.44 12.47 -43.74
N ASN A 137 -35.63 12.09 -45.01
CA ASN A 137 -36.52 12.77 -45.95
C ASN A 137 -37.64 11.84 -46.46
N THR A 138 -38.36 11.19 -45.56
CA THR A 138 -39.68 10.61 -45.86
C THR A 138 -40.72 11.29 -44.98
N PHE A 139 -41.29 12.37 -45.51
CA PHE A 139 -42.58 12.92 -45.13
C PHE A 139 -43.60 12.50 -46.18
#